data_AF-A0A6L9PLV2-F1
#
_entry.id   AF-A0A6L9PLV2-F1
#
_cell.length_a   1.000
_cell.length_b   1.000
_cell.length_c   1.000
_cell.angle_alpha   90.00
_cell.angle_beta   90.00
_cell.angle_gamma   90.00
#
_symmetry.space_group_name_H-M   'P 1'
#
loop_
_entity.id
_entity.type
_entity.pdbx_description
1 polymer ?
#
loop_
_entity_poly.entity_id
_entity_poly.type
_entity_poly.pdbx_seq_one_letter_code
_entity_poly.pdbx_strand_id
1 'polypeptide(L)'
;MSGLIVLGLWSATAAVIAVIVGWSELVIWANANSGLSSWVQAIGSILAIVGTAATAGWQAGRNERVRTSEARKGNEAKLRALHSILQHARRCCGMAVAAVEAKKPTHWGWLTEEVNRVRGMIERLPIFDLPSPTMVEHIGRVDRSLWALATLPRVHADSKRPEKDKEALEVIEDRKQEIDEALAACKVEIDRATNADQRMTY
;
A
#
# COMPACT_ATOMS: atom_id res chain seq x y z
N MET A 1 15.10 46.30 19.23
CA MET A 1 15.57 45.28 18.26
C MET A 1 16.06 44.09 19.06
N SER A 2 15.56 42.87 18.84
CA SER A 2 15.99 41.72 19.64
C SER A 2 17.45 41.37 19.32
N GLY A 3 18.22 40.96 20.34
CA GLY A 3 19.64 40.63 20.17
C GLY A 3 19.89 39.57 19.10
N LEU A 4 18.93 38.67 18.88
CA LEU A 4 18.96 37.65 17.82
C LEU A 4 18.86 38.24 16.40
N ILE A 5 18.10 39.32 16.21
CA ILE A 5 17.99 39.99 14.90
C ILE A 5 19.31 40.72 14.58
N VAL A 6 19.92 41.36 15.59
CA VAL A 6 21.20 42.04 15.43
C VAL A 6 22.31 41.03 15.11
N LEU A 7 22.38 39.91 15.84
CA LEU A 7 23.30 38.81 15.57
C LEU A 7 23.10 38.21 14.17
N GLY A 8 21.85 37.99 13.75
CA GLY A 8 21.52 37.48 12.42
C GLY A 8 21.96 38.42 11.30
N LEU A 9 21.74 39.73 11.47
CA LEU A 9 22.13 40.74 10.50
C LEU A 9 23.66 40.81 10.32
N TRP A 10 24.40 40.86 11.43
CA TRP A 10 25.88 40.88 11.39
C TRP A 10 26.47 39.60 10.81
N SER A 11 25.87 38.44 11.11
CA SER A 11 26.31 37.16 10.55
C SER A 11 26.06 37.08 9.04
N ALA A 12 24.92 37.60 8.56
CA ALA A 12 24.61 37.67 7.13
C ALA A 12 25.57 38.62 6.39
N THR A 13 25.87 39.79 6.96
CA THR A 13 26.85 40.72 6.37
C THR A 13 28.24 40.11 6.30
N ALA A 14 28.69 39.43 7.35
CA ALA A 14 29.99 38.74 7.36
C ALA A 14 30.05 37.62 6.32
N ALA A 15 28.97 36.85 6.15
CA ALA A 15 28.89 35.80 5.12
C ALA A 15 28.95 36.38 3.70
N VAL A 16 28.28 37.51 3.44
CA VAL A 16 28.32 38.20 2.14
C VAL A 16 29.73 38.73 1.85
N ILE A 17 30.40 39.34 2.84
CA ILE A 17 31.80 39.78 2.70
C ILE A 17 32.71 38.58 2.40
N ALA A 18 32.49 37.43 3.05
CA ALA A 18 33.25 36.22 2.81
C ALA A 18 33.08 35.63 1.40
N VAL A 19 31.88 35.73 0.82
CA VAL A 19 31.62 35.31 -0.56
C VAL A 19 32.24 36.27 -1.57
N ILE A 20 32.22 37.59 -1.30
CA ILE A 20 32.76 38.62 -2.21
C ILE A 20 34.29 38.64 -2.20
N VAL A 21 34.92 38.53 -1.02
CA VAL A 21 36.38 38.64 -0.86
C VAL A 21 37.10 37.31 -1.10
N GLY A 22 36.36 36.19 -1.03
CA GLY A 22 36.92 34.85 -1.17
C GLY A 22 37.45 34.31 0.15
N TRP A 23 37.12 33.04 0.43
CA TRP A 23 37.42 32.40 1.71
C TRP A 23 38.92 32.35 2.05
N SER A 24 39.78 32.22 1.03
CA SER A 24 41.24 32.18 1.19
C SER A 24 41.81 33.50 1.71
N GLU A 25 41.39 34.63 1.15
CA GLU A 25 41.86 35.96 1.52
C GLU A 25 41.42 36.34 2.93
N LEU A 26 40.20 35.93 3.31
CA LEU A 26 39.67 36.15 4.65
C LEU A 26 40.41 35.34 5.72
N VAL A 27 40.81 34.10 5.40
CA VAL A 27 41.64 33.27 6.30
C VAL A 27 43.05 33.85 6.45
N ILE A 28 43.65 34.35 5.37
CA ILE A 28 44.98 35.00 5.42
C ILE A 28 44.91 36.26 6.28
N TRP A 29 43.89 37.10 6.09
CA TRP A 29 43.68 38.31 6.89
C TRP A 29 43.36 38.02 8.37
N ALA A 30 42.54 37.00 8.66
CA ALA A 30 42.22 36.58 10.02
C ALA A 30 43.42 35.97 10.75
N ASN A 31 44.29 35.24 10.05
CA ASN A 31 45.54 34.73 10.62
C ASN A 31 46.55 35.85 10.92
N ALA A 32 46.53 36.95 10.15
CA ALA A 32 47.34 38.13 10.44
C ALA A 32 46.86 38.91 11.67
N ASN A 33 45.60 38.72 12.10
CA ASN A 33 44.99 39.39 13.25
C ASN A 33 44.52 38.37 14.29
N SER A 34 45.44 37.92 15.15
CA SER A 34 45.26 36.78 16.08
C SER A 34 44.01 36.86 16.98
N GLY A 35 43.57 38.06 17.36
CA GLY A 35 42.36 38.27 18.15
C GLY A 35 41.04 37.94 17.42
N LEU A 36 41.05 37.87 16.09
CA LEU A 36 39.87 37.62 15.25
C LEU A 36 39.79 36.17 14.73
N SER A 37 40.91 35.44 14.76
CA SER A 37 40.97 34.03 14.34
C SER A 37 40.02 33.13 15.18
N SER A 38 39.98 33.34 16.50
CA SER A 38 39.08 32.61 17.40
C SER A 38 37.60 32.88 17.12
N TRP A 39 37.26 34.10 16.67
CA TRP A 39 35.89 34.49 16.31
C TRP A 39 35.44 33.83 15.00
N VAL A 40 36.30 33.81 13.98
CA VAL A 40 36.04 33.11 12.71
C VAL A 40 35.87 31.60 12.93
N GLN A 41 36.69 31.00 13.80
CA GLN A 41 36.57 29.58 14.14
C GLN A 41 35.26 29.27 14.88
N ALA A 42 34.84 30.13 15.82
CA ALA A 42 33.58 29.97 16.54
C ALA A 42 32.38 30.05 15.60
N ILE A 43 32.37 31.02 14.68
CA ILE A 43 31.29 31.17 13.69
C ILE A 43 31.27 30.00 12.70
N GLY A 44 32.44 29.58 12.21
CA GLY A 44 32.54 28.41 11.32
C GLY A 44 31.98 27.14 11.96
N SER A 45 32.23 26.94 13.26
CA SER A 45 31.71 25.79 14.01
C SER A 45 30.19 25.85 14.16
N ILE A 46 29.63 27.03 14.47
CA ILE A 46 28.18 27.23 14.58
C ILE A 46 27.49 27.01 13.23
N LEU A 47 28.05 27.56 12.14
CA LEU A 47 27.51 27.38 10.79
C LEU A 47 27.57 25.92 10.34
N ALA A 48 28.64 25.20 10.67
CA ALA A 48 28.75 23.77 10.39
C ALA A 48 27.66 22.98 11.12
N ILE A 49 27.45 23.23 12.41
CA ILE A 49 26.40 22.56 13.21
C ILE A 49 25.01 22.85 12.65
N VAL A 50 24.71 24.10 12.30
CA VAL A 50 23.41 24.48 11.71
C VAL A 50 23.22 23.85 10.33
N GLY A 51 24.27 23.82 9.49
CA GLY A 51 24.24 23.17 8.18
C GLY A 51 24.01 21.66 8.27
N THR A 52 24.67 20.99 9.22
CA THR A 52 24.45 19.55 9.48
C THR A 52 23.03 19.29 10.01
N ALA A 53 22.52 20.12 10.92
CA ALA A 53 21.15 19.98 11.43
C ALA A 53 20.09 20.20 10.33
N ALA A 54 20.29 21.20 9.46
CA ALA A 54 19.39 21.48 8.34
C ALA A 54 19.38 20.36 7.30
N THR A 55 20.56 19.83 6.94
CA THR A 55 20.68 18.71 6.00
C THR A 55 20.11 17.42 6.57
N ALA A 56 20.32 17.14 7.87
CA ALA A 56 19.71 16.01 8.56
C ALA A 56 18.18 16.11 8.61
N GLY A 57 17.63 17.29 8.91
CA GLY A 57 16.18 17.54 8.88
C GLY A 57 15.57 17.38 7.49
N TRP A 58 16.28 17.85 6.45
CA TRP A 58 15.85 17.69 5.06
C TRP A 58 15.89 16.23 4.59
N GLN A 59 16.93 15.48 4.95
CA GLN A 59 17.05 14.05 4.65
C GLN A 59 16.02 13.21 5.42
N ALA A 60 15.78 13.52 6.70
CA ALA A 60 14.75 12.85 7.50
C ALA A 60 13.35 13.07 6.89
N GLY A 61 13.02 14.31 6.53
CA GLY A 61 11.74 14.63 5.88
C GLY A 61 11.58 13.98 4.50
N ARG A 62 12.67 13.81 3.74
CA ARG A 62 12.63 13.11 2.44
C ARG A 62 12.47 11.60 2.60
N ASN A 63 13.16 11.00 3.58
CA ASN A 63 13.05 9.57 3.85
C ASN A 63 11.66 9.18 4.36
N GLU A 64 11.02 10.02 5.17
CA GLU A 64 9.64 9.82 5.64
C GLU A 64 8.65 9.81 4.44
N ARG A 65 8.81 10.75 3.50
CA ARG A 65 7.99 10.85 2.28
C ARG A 65 8.20 9.67 1.33
N VAL A 66 9.43 9.20 1.19
CA VAL A 66 9.74 8.03 0.35
C VAL A 66 9.14 6.76 0.98
N ARG A 67 9.35 6.52 2.28
CA ARG A 67 8.81 5.35 2.99
C ARG A 67 7.29 5.29 2.94
N THR A 68 6.62 6.42 3.14
CA THR A 68 5.15 6.48 3.05
C THR A 68 4.65 6.23 1.63
N SER A 69 5.37 6.68 0.60
CA SER A 69 5.03 6.38 -0.80
C SER A 69 5.24 4.90 -1.16
N GLU A 70 6.32 4.28 -0.68
CA GLU A 70 6.64 2.86 -0.92
C GLU A 70 5.65 1.94 -0.22
N ALA A 71 5.30 2.23 1.03
CA ALA A 71 4.27 1.49 1.76
C ALA A 71 2.90 1.56 1.06
N ARG A 72 2.55 2.72 0.49
CA ARG A 72 1.30 2.90 -0.28
C ARG A 72 1.30 2.11 -1.59
N LYS A 73 2.40 2.16 -2.37
CA LYS A 73 2.55 1.35 -3.58
C LYS A 73 2.49 -0.15 -3.28
N GLY A 74 3.09 -0.57 -2.16
CA GLY A 74 2.99 -1.95 -1.66
C GLY A 74 1.53 -2.34 -1.36
N ASN A 75 0.77 -1.47 -0.70
CA ASN A 75 -0.64 -1.72 -0.39
C ASN A 75 -1.53 -1.79 -1.64
N GLU A 76 -1.28 -0.94 -2.63
CA GLU A 76 -1.99 -0.97 -3.90
C GLU A 76 -1.73 -2.29 -4.68
N ALA A 77 -0.47 -2.75 -4.71
CA ALA A 77 -0.13 -4.04 -5.31
C ALA A 77 -0.82 -5.21 -4.60
N LYS A 78 -0.89 -5.18 -3.27
CA LYS A 78 -1.64 -6.16 -2.46
C LYS A 78 -3.13 -6.15 -2.79
N LEU A 79 -3.75 -4.98 -2.88
CA LEU A 79 -5.17 -4.84 -3.26
C LEU A 79 -5.46 -5.36 -4.67
N ARG A 80 -4.57 -5.10 -5.65
CA ARG A 80 -4.69 -5.66 -7.01
C ARG A 80 -4.58 -7.18 -7.02
N ALA A 81 -3.64 -7.74 -6.24
CA ALA A 81 -3.50 -9.19 -6.10
C ALA A 81 -4.77 -9.80 -5.49
N LEU A 82 -5.31 -9.18 -4.43
CA LEU A 82 -6.56 -9.60 -3.81
C LEU A 82 -7.74 -9.55 -4.80
N HIS A 83 -7.88 -8.46 -5.55
CA HIS A 83 -8.90 -8.34 -6.58
C HIS A 83 -8.81 -9.46 -7.63
N SER A 84 -7.59 -9.85 -8.03
CA SER A 84 -7.38 -10.98 -8.95
C SER A 84 -7.84 -12.32 -8.36
N ILE A 85 -7.57 -12.56 -7.07
CA ILE A 85 -8.04 -13.77 -6.36
C ILE A 85 -9.57 -13.80 -6.30
N LEU A 86 -10.21 -12.67 -5.96
CA LEU A 86 -11.66 -12.56 -5.92
C LEU A 86 -12.31 -12.77 -7.30
N GLN A 87 -11.66 -12.32 -8.38
CA GLN A 87 -12.11 -12.62 -9.74
C GLN A 87 -12.03 -14.12 -10.07
N HIS A 88 -11.01 -14.83 -9.58
CA HIS A 88 -10.93 -16.29 -9.71
C HIS A 88 -12.02 -16.99 -8.90
N ALA A 89 -12.32 -16.49 -7.69
CA ALA A 89 -13.46 -16.97 -6.90
C ALA A 89 -14.79 -16.81 -7.66
N ARG A 90 -15.01 -15.65 -8.30
CA ARG A 90 -16.20 -15.43 -9.15
C ARG A 90 -16.27 -16.38 -10.34
N ARG A 91 -15.13 -16.72 -10.95
CA ARG A 91 -15.07 -17.73 -12.04
C ARG A 91 -15.48 -19.11 -11.56
N CYS A 92 -15.19 -19.48 -10.31
CA CYS A 92 -15.63 -20.74 -9.72
C CYS A 92 -17.16 -20.84 -9.69
N CYS A 93 -17.89 -19.74 -9.43
CA CYS A 93 -19.36 -19.73 -9.54
C CYS A 93 -19.82 -20.06 -10.98
N GLY A 94 -19.18 -19.48 -12.00
CA GLY A 94 -19.48 -19.79 -13.40
C GLY A 94 -19.22 -21.27 -13.76
N MET A 95 -18.12 -21.83 -13.24
CA MET A 95 -17.83 -23.26 -13.37
C MET A 95 -18.86 -24.13 -12.64
N ALA A 96 -19.37 -23.67 -11.50
CA ALA A 96 -20.41 -24.37 -10.76
C ALA A 96 -21.74 -24.39 -11.53
N VAL A 97 -22.16 -23.27 -12.12
CA VAL A 97 -23.33 -23.23 -13.01
C VAL A 97 -23.15 -24.20 -14.18
N ALA A 98 -22.00 -24.14 -14.86
CA ALA A 98 -21.70 -25.04 -15.96
C ALA A 98 -21.68 -26.52 -15.54
N ALA A 99 -21.24 -26.83 -14.31
CA ALA A 99 -21.26 -28.20 -13.78
C ALA A 99 -22.67 -28.70 -13.49
N VAL A 100 -23.55 -27.83 -12.95
CA VAL A 100 -24.98 -28.13 -12.75
C VAL A 100 -25.66 -28.40 -14.09
N GLU A 101 -25.43 -27.54 -15.09
CA GLU A 101 -26.03 -27.67 -16.43
C GLU A 101 -25.52 -28.91 -17.18
N ALA A 102 -24.21 -29.17 -17.12
CA ALA A 102 -23.59 -30.30 -17.83
C ALA A 102 -23.93 -31.66 -17.22
N LYS A 103 -24.28 -31.71 -15.92
CA LYS A 103 -24.60 -32.96 -15.16
C LYS A 103 -23.51 -34.03 -15.27
N LYS A 104 -22.25 -33.63 -15.46
CA LYS A 104 -21.12 -34.53 -15.65
C LYS A 104 -20.18 -34.50 -14.44
N PRO A 105 -19.76 -35.66 -13.91
CA PRO A 105 -18.85 -35.72 -12.76
C PRO A 105 -17.48 -35.09 -13.03
N THR A 106 -17.04 -35.06 -14.29
CA THR A 106 -15.80 -34.37 -14.69
C THR A 106 -15.83 -32.86 -14.42
N HIS A 107 -16.99 -32.21 -14.61
CA HIS A 107 -17.11 -30.77 -14.39
C HIS A 107 -17.08 -30.43 -12.89
N TRP A 108 -17.64 -31.32 -12.06
CA TRP A 108 -17.54 -31.22 -10.60
C TRP A 108 -16.12 -31.44 -10.08
N GLY A 109 -15.35 -32.34 -10.72
CA GLY A 109 -13.93 -32.52 -10.43
C GLY A 109 -13.11 -31.26 -10.69
N TRP A 110 -13.29 -30.63 -11.85
CA TRP A 110 -12.63 -29.37 -12.20
C TRP A 110 -13.01 -28.21 -11.28
N LEU A 111 -14.30 -28.09 -10.93
CA LEU A 111 -14.75 -27.10 -9.96
C LEU A 111 -14.05 -27.28 -8.61
N THR A 112 -14.00 -28.52 -8.11
CA THR A 112 -13.39 -28.82 -6.80
C THR A 112 -11.90 -28.48 -6.79
N GLU A 113 -11.18 -28.80 -7.87
CA GLU A 113 -9.78 -28.45 -8.01
C GLU A 113 -9.57 -26.93 -8.02
N GLU A 114 -10.34 -26.20 -8.82
CA GLU A 114 -10.21 -24.74 -8.94
C GLU A 114 -10.60 -24.04 -7.63
N VAL A 115 -11.67 -24.47 -6.97
CA VAL A 115 -12.08 -23.94 -5.66
C VAL A 115 -10.98 -24.15 -4.62
N ASN A 116 -10.39 -25.35 -4.55
CA ASN A 116 -9.28 -25.62 -3.63
C ASN A 116 -8.03 -24.78 -3.96
N ARG A 117 -7.76 -24.54 -5.24
CA ARG A 117 -6.68 -23.66 -5.68
C ARG A 117 -6.90 -22.22 -5.19
N VAL A 118 -8.09 -21.68 -5.38
CA VAL A 118 -8.45 -20.31 -4.93
C VAL A 118 -8.42 -20.21 -3.41
N ARG A 119 -8.95 -21.21 -2.69
CA ARG A 119 -8.88 -21.25 -1.22
C ARG A 119 -7.44 -21.31 -0.72
N GLY A 120 -6.58 -22.09 -1.36
CA GLY A 120 -5.15 -22.12 -1.05
C GLY A 120 -4.44 -20.78 -1.31
N MET A 121 -4.93 -19.96 -2.25
CA MET A 121 -4.45 -18.58 -2.41
C MET A 121 -4.94 -17.67 -1.29
N ILE A 122 -6.19 -17.82 -0.87
CA ILE A 122 -6.79 -17.05 0.23
C ILE A 122 -6.11 -17.35 1.56
N GLU A 123 -5.84 -18.62 1.86
CA GLU A 123 -5.16 -19.05 3.10
C GLU A 123 -3.73 -18.51 3.22
N ARG A 124 -3.08 -18.26 2.08
CA ARG A 124 -1.74 -17.67 2.01
C ARG A 124 -1.76 -16.15 2.12
N LEU A 125 -2.93 -15.51 2.14
CA LEU A 125 -3.02 -14.09 2.36
C LEU A 125 -2.64 -13.78 3.81
N PRO A 126 -1.67 -12.89 4.05
CA PRO A 126 -1.41 -12.40 5.39
C PRO A 126 -2.60 -11.55 5.85
N ILE A 127 -3.52 -12.13 6.63
CA ILE A 127 -4.78 -11.48 7.06
C ILE A 127 -4.49 -10.18 7.82
N PHE A 128 -3.39 -10.12 8.58
CA PHE A 128 -2.95 -8.94 9.32
C PHE A 128 -2.41 -7.81 8.43
N ASP A 129 -2.10 -8.11 7.17
CA ASP A 129 -1.57 -7.15 6.19
C ASP A 129 -2.69 -6.60 5.27
N LEU A 130 -3.94 -6.99 5.51
CA LEU A 130 -5.06 -6.47 4.76
C LEU A 130 -5.32 -5.02 5.13
N PRO A 131 -5.56 -4.15 4.13
CA PRO A 131 -5.60 -2.70 4.35
C PRO A 131 -6.82 -2.22 5.14
N SER A 132 -7.83 -3.07 5.34
CA SER A 132 -9.05 -2.72 6.07
C SER A 132 -9.66 -3.93 6.80
N PRO A 133 -10.20 -3.74 8.02
CA PRO A 133 -11.02 -4.74 8.70
C PRO A 133 -12.21 -5.23 7.89
N THR A 134 -12.82 -4.37 7.05
CA THR A 134 -13.92 -4.76 6.17
C THR A 134 -13.47 -5.79 5.13
N MET A 135 -12.23 -5.68 4.65
CA MET A 135 -11.68 -6.62 3.67
C MET A 135 -11.46 -8.00 4.28
N VAL A 136 -11.06 -8.07 5.55
CA VAL A 136 -10.93 -9.31 6.31
C VAL A 136 -12.28 -10.03 6.37
N GLU A 137 -13.36 -9.29 6.66
CA GLU A 137 -14.71 -9.85 6.69
C GLU A 137 -15.15 -10.38 5.33
N HIS A 138 -14.94 -9.61 4.26
CA HIS A 138 -15.27 -10.02 2.90
C HIS A 138 -14.51 -11.28 2.47
N ILE A 139 -13.22 -11.38 2.77
CA ILE A 139 -12.43 -12.58 2.47
C ILE A 139 -12.96 -13.80 3.24
N GLY A 140 -13.32 -13.63 4.52
CA GLY A 140 -13.93 -14.70 5.31
C GLY A 140 -15.32 -15.13 4.80
N ARG A 141 -16.09 -14.23 4.20
CA ARG A 141 -17.33 -14.59 3.48
C ARG A 141 -17.04 -15.33 2.18
N VAL A 142 -16.05 -14.88 1.41
CA VAL A 142 -15.63 -15.53 0.16
C VAL A 142 -15.11 -16.95 0.40
N ASP A 143 -14.30 -17.19 1.44
CA ASP A 143 -13.84 -18.55 1.77
C ASP A 143 -15.01 -19.48 2.13
N ARG A 144 -15.97 -19.00 2.93
CA ARG A 144 -17.20 -19.76 3.24
C ARG A 144 -18.03 -20.03 1.99
N SER A 145 -18.13 -19.05 1.09
CA SER A 145 -18.82 -19.19 -0.18
C SER A 145 -18.16 -20.22 -1.10
N LEU A 146 -16.83 -20.21 -1.18
CA LEU A 146 -16.05 -21.21 -1.89
C LEU A 146 -16.20 -22.60 -1.27
N TRP A 147 -16.20 -22.70 0.05
CA TRP A 147 -16.45 -23.96 0.74
C TRP A 147 -17.84 -24.54 0.40
N ALA A 148 -18.88 -23.70 0.39
CA ALA A 148 -20.21 -24.11 -0.03
C ALA A 148 -20.20 -24.68 -1.47
N LEU A 149 -19.53 -23.99 -2.41
CA LEU A 149 -19.37 -24.48 -3.79
C LEU A 149 -18.63 -25.83 -3.87
N ALA A 150 -17.60 -26.05 -3.05
CA ALA A 150 -16.88 -27.32 -2.99
C ALA A 150 -17.74 -28.48 -2.43
N THR A 151 -18.80 -28.18 -1.69
CA THR A 151 -19.71 -29.20 -1.15
C THR A 151 -20.83 -29.59 -2.10
N LEU A 152 -21.16 -28.74 -3.10
CA LEU A 152 -22.21 -29.02 -4.09
C LEU A 152 -22.04 -30.37 -4.81
N PRO A 153 -20.84 -30.79 -5.27
CA PRO A 153 -20.64 -32.12 -5.83
C PRO A 153 -21.17 -33.26 -4.96
N ARG A 154 -20.99 -33.18 -3.63
CA ARG A 154 -21.43 -34.25 -2.71
C ARG A 154 -22.95 -34.32 -2.57
N VAL A 155 -23.62 -33.19 -2.75
CA VAL A 155 -25.08 -33.07 -2.62
C VAL A 155 -25.78 -33.42 -3.95
N HIS A 156 -25.09 -33.18 -5.08
CA HIS A 156 -25.70 -33.21 -6.42
C HIS A 156 -25.16 -34.27 -7.37
N ALA A 157 -24.01 -34.91 -7.12
CA ALA A 157 -23.43 -35.90 -8.03
C ALA A 157 -24.35 -37.08 -8.38
N ASP A 158 -25.31 -37.40 -7.50
CA ASP A 158 -26.25 -38.52 -7.70
C ASP A 158 -27.71 -38.11 -7.96
N SER A 159 -27.99 -36.80 -8.05
CA SER A 159 -29.37 -36.31 -8.21
C SER A 159 -29.77 -36.22 -9.68
N LYS A 160 -30.72 -37.06 -10.12
CA LYS A 160 -31.47 -36.85 -11.37
C LYS A 160 -32.68 -35.90 -11.22
N ARG A 161 -32.82 -35.23 -10.06
CA ARG A 161 -34.00 -34.42 -9.73
C ARG A 161 -33.81 -32.95 -10.14
N PRO A 162 -34.69 -32.39 -10.99
CA PRO A 162 -34.59 -31.00 -11.45
C PRO A 162 -34.80 -29.97 -10.33
N GLU A 163 -35.51 -30.31 -9.26
CA GLU A 163 -35.69 -29.42 -8.10
C GLU A 163 -34.37 -29.13 -7.38
N LYS A 164 -33.50 -30.14 -7.27
CA LYS A 164 -32.16 -29.96 -6.67
C LYS A 164 -31.26 -29.10 -7.55
N ASP A 165 -31.37 -29.22 -8.87
CA ASP A 165 -30.60 -28.38 -9.79
C ASP A 165 -30.98 -26.90 -9.62
N LYS A 166 -32.28 -26.60 -9.45
CA LYS A 166 -32.75 -25.24 -9.18
C LYS A 166 -32.23 -24.70 -7.84
N GLU A 167 -32.31 -25.52 -6.78
CA GLU A 167 -31.77 -25.16 -5.46
C GLU A 167 -30.26 -24.90 -5.51
N ALA A 168 -29.49 -25.70 -6.27
CA ALA A 168 -28.07 -25.44 -6.48
C ALA A 168 -27.81 -24.13 -7.22
N LEU A 169 -28.59 -23.82 -8.26
CA LEU A 169 -28.44 -22.57 -9.00
C LEU A 169 -28.75 -21.35 -8.13
N GLU A 170 -29.78 -21.42 -7.28
CA GLU A 170 -30.10 -20.38 -6.30
C GLU A 170 -28.95 -20.19 -5.31
N VAL A 171 -28.40 -21.28 -4.75
CA VAL A 171 -27.22 -21.21 -3.88
C VAL A 171 -26.03 -20.59 -4.60
N ILE A 172 -25.74 -21.00 -5.83
CA ILE A 172 -24.60 -20.46 -6.59
C ILE A 172 -24.76 -18.96 -6.85
N GLU A 173 -25.98 -18.50 -7.18
CA GLU A 173 -26.25 -17.07 -7.42
C GLU A 173 -26.10 -16.25 -6.14
N ASP A 174 -26.58 -16.74 -4.99
CA ASP A 174 -26.37 -16.11 -3.68
C ASP A 174 -24.87 -15.98 -3.36
N ARG A 175 -24.09 -17.06 -3.55
CA ARG A 175 -22.64 -17.03 -3.30
C ARG A 175 -21.90 -16.10 -4.25
N LYS A 176 -22.34 -16.03 -5.51
CA LYS A 176 -21.81 -15.10 -6.51
C LYS A 176 -22.07 -13.65 -6.10
N GLN A 177 -23.25 -13.34 -5.56
CA GLN A 177 -23.53 -12.00 -5.04
C GLN A 177 -22.59 -11.62 -3.90
N GLU A 178 -22.33 -12.52 -2.94
CA GLU A 178 -21.37 -12.26 -1.85
C GLU A 178 -19.94 -11.98 -2.37
N ILE A 179 -19.51 -12.70 -3.40
CA ILE A 179 -18.21 -12.48 -4.05
C ILE A 179 -18.19 -11.15 -4.81
N ASP A 180 -19.30 -10.77 -5.45
CA ASP A 180 -19.41 -9.51 -6.18
C ASP A 180 -19.40 -8.30 -5.24
N GLU A 181 -20.01 -8.41 -4.06
CA GLU A 181 -19.89 -7.41 -2.99
C GLU A 181 -18.44 -7.25 -2.52
N ALA A 182 -17.71 -8.36 -2.34
CA ALA A 182 -16.29 -8.34 -1.98
C ALA A 182 -15.44 -7.70 -3.08
N LEU A 183 -15.72 -7.97 -4.36
CA LEU A 183 -15.07 -7.33 -5.50
C LEU A 183 -15.32 -5.82 -5.53
N ALA A 184 -16.56 -5.40 -5.31
CA ALA A 184 -16.93 -4.00 -5.26
C ALA A 184 -16.22 -3.27 -4.11
N ALA A 185 -16.19 -3.86 -2.92
CA ALA A 185 -15.46 -3.31 -1.78
C ALA A 185 -13.95 -3.21 -2.09
N CYS A 186 -13.36 -4.23 -2.70
CA CYS A 186 -11.94 -4.22 -3.09
C CYS A 186 -11.63 -3.13 -4.11
N LYS A 187 -12.53 -2.90 -5.08
CA LYS A 187 -12.38 -1.83 -6.07
C LYS A 187 -12.46 -0.45 -5.41
N VAL A 188 -13.39 -0.23 -4.49
CA VAL A 188 -13.49 1.02 -3.74
C VAL A 188 -12.20 1.33 -2.97
N GLU A 189 -11.58 0.32 -2.35
CA GLU A 189 -10.30 0.50 -1.65
C GLU A 189 -9.14 0.80 -2.62
N ILE A 190 -9.12 0.18 -3.80
CA ILE A 190 -8.15 0.50 -4.86
C ILE A 190 -8.31 1.96 -5.31
N ASP A 191 -9.54 2.39 -5.58
CA ASP A 191 -9.85 3.74 -6.04
C ASP A 191 -9.49 4.78 -4.95
N ARG A 192 -9.73 4.47 -3.66
CA ARG A 192 -9.30 5.31 -2.54
C ARG A 192 -7.78 5.42 -2.46
N ALA A 193 -7.07 4.30 -2.58
CA ALA A 193 -5.61 4.28 -2.57
C ALA A 193 -5.01 5.09 -3.74
N THR A 194 -5.63 4.99 -4.92
CA THR A 194 -5.21 5.68 -6.15
C THR A 194 -5.48 7.19 -6.07
N ASN A 195 -6.66 7.60 -5.61
CA ASN A 195 -7.03 9.01 -5.50
C ASN A 195 -6.29 9.76 -4.39
N ALA A 196 -5.88 9.05 -3.32
CA ALA A 196 -5.01 9.62 -2.29
C ALA A 196 -3.61 9.95 -2.82
N ASP A 197 -3.15 9.29 -3.89
CA ASP A 197 -1.87 9.57 -4.55
C ASP A 197 -1.94 10.88 -5.36
N GLN A 198 -3.01 11.07 -6.14
CA GLN A 198 -3.20 12.25 -7.00
C GLN A 198 -3.34 13.57 -6.22
N ARG A 199 -3.88 13.55 -5.00
CA ARG A 199 -4.07 14.77 -4.19
C ARG A 199 -2.80 15.30 -3.54
N MET A 200 -1.70 14.53 -3.50
CA MET A 200 -0.42 15.00 -2.94
C MET A 200 0.58 15.48 -4.00
N THR A 201 0.25 15.33 -5.28
CA THR A 201 1.09 15.74 -6.40
C THR A 201 0.85 17.19 -6.86
N TYR A 202 -0.10 17.90 -6.25
CA TYR A 202 -0.47 19.30 -6.53
C TYR A 202 -0.24 20.21 -5.32
#